data_AF-A0A1B6I7D8-F1
#
_entry.id   AF-A0A1B6I7D8-F1
#
_cell.length_a   1.000
_cell.length_b   1.000
_cell.length_c   1.000
_cell.angle_alpha   90.00
_cell.angle_beta   90.00
_cell.angle_gamma   90.00
#
_symmetry.space_group_name_H-M   'P 1'
#
loop_
_entity.id
_entity.type
_entity.pdbx_description
1 polymer ?
#
loop_
_entity_poly.entity_id
_entity_poly.type
_entity_poly.pdbx_seq_one_letter_code
_entity_poly.pdbx_strand_id
1 'polypeptide(L)'
;HPVIIEKCKTPSAVKAKKDAWKIVSEDYSSATGKVVTVVQLNKLLSNMKSNIKIKTDKKQTGNKPIKMKSWETEFHDFLSQGNNPVFSKVPGSISIGTSSNPTTSAT
;
A
#
# COMPACT_ATOMS: atom_id res chain seq x y z
N HIS A 1 -12.44 18.72 -10.05
CA HIS A 1 -11.41 18.42 -11.07
C HIS A 1 -11.09 16.93 -11.03
N PRO A 2 -11.36 16.16 -12.10
CA PRO A 2 -10.89 14.78 -12.17
C PRO A 2 -9.37 14.77 -12.28
N VAL A 3 -8.69 14.16 -11.30
CA VAL A 3 -7.23 13.97 -11.34
C VAL A 3 -6.95 12.81 -12.28
N ILE A 4 -6.57 13.12 -13.52
CA ILE A 4 -6.11 12.12 -14.49
C ILE A 4 -4.70 11.71 -14.08
N ILE A 5 -4.54 10.51 -13.52
CA ILE A 5 -3.23 9.94 -13.22
C ILE A 5 -2.65 9.40 -14.53
N GLU A 6 -1.88 10.23 -15.23
CA GLU A 6 -1.13 9.78 -16.41
C GLU A 6 -0.05 8.79 -15.99
N LYS A 7 -0.20 7.54 -16.43
CA LYS A 7 0.83 6.51 -16.24
C LYS A 7 1.96 6.81 -17.22
N CYS A 8 2.99 7.52 -16.76
CA CYS A 8 4.22 7.71 -17.53
C CYS A 8 4.91 6.34 -17.72
N LYS A 9 4.76 5.74 -18.91
CA LYS A 9 5.44 4.49 -19.32
C LYS A 9 6.66 4.81 -20.18
N THR A 10 7.51 5.74 -19.72
CA THR A 10 8.75 6.04 -20.44
C THR A 10 9.66 4.81 -20.42
N PRO A 11 10.19 4.36 -21.59
CA PRO A 11 11.05 3.17 -21.66
C PRO A 11 12.26 3.25 -20.72
N SER A 12 12.81 4.46 -20.53
CA SER A 12 13.91 4.73 -19.60
C SER A 12 13.53 4.41 -18.15
N ALA A 13 12.38 4.88 -17.68
CA ALA A 13 11.91 4.61 -16.32
C ALA A 13 11.58 3.13 -16.10
N VAL A 14 11.05 2.45 -17.12
CA VAL A 14 10.79 1.00 -17.07
C VAL A 14 12.09 0.21 -16.93
N LYS A 15 13.14 0.60 -17.68
CA LYS A 15 14.47 -0.02 -17.58
C LYS A 15 15.09 0.22 -16.21
N ALA A 16 15.14 1.47 -15.75
CA ALA A 16 15.69 1.82 -14.43
C ALA A 16 15.01 1.05 -13.30
N LYS A 17 13.68 0.85 -13.39
CA LYS A 17 12.94 0.03 -12.42
C LYS A 17 13.37 -1.43 -12.44
N LYS A 18 13.59 -2.03 -13.61
CA LYS A 18 14.06 -3.42 -13.72
C LYS A 18 15.46 -3.59 -13.14
N ASP A 19 16.35 -2.64 -13.43
CA ASP A 19 17.72 -2.64 -12.92
C ASP A 19 17.74 -2.53 -11.39
N ALA A 20 16.93 -1.63 -10.82
CA ALA A 20 16.74 -1.50 -9.38
C ALA A 20 16.23 -2.79 -8.73
N TRP A 21 15.27 -3.48 -9.35
CA TRP A 21 14.77 -4.76 -8.83
C TRP A 21 15.83 -5.87 -8.83
N LYS A 22 16.77 -5.83 -9.78
CA LYS A 22 17.88 -6.78 -9.81
C LYS A 22 18.80 -6.59 -8.61
N ILE A 23 19.19 -5.35 -8.33
CA ILE A 23 20.03 -4.99 -7.17
C ILE A 23 19.36 -5.44 -5.88
N VAL A 24 18.08 -5.08 -5.69
CA VAL A 24 17.31 -5.48 -4.50
C VAL A 24 17.22 -7.00 -4.35
N SER A 25 17.15 -7.74 -5.46
CA SER A 25 17.12 -9.20 -5.43
C SER A 25 18.45 -9.80 -4.97
N GLU A 26 19.57 -9.22 -5.39
CA GLU A 26 20.93 -9.63 -5.00
C GLU A 26 21.17 -9.33 -3.51
N ASP A 27 20.81 -8.12 -3.06
CA ASP A 27 20.92 -7.71 -1.66
C ASP A 27 20.08 -8.59 -0.74
N TYR A 28 18.82 -8.85 -1.13
CA TYR A 28 17.93 -9.71 -0.37
C TYR A 28 18.45 -11.15 -0.25
N SER A 29 18.99 -11.69 -1.34
CA SER A 29 19.56 -13.04 -1.36
C SER A 29 20.80 -13.12 -0.47
N SER A 30 21.64 -12.10 -0.48
CA SER A 30 22.83 -11.99 0.36
C SER A 30 22.47 -11.89 1.85
N ALA A 31 21.45 -11.10 2.20
CA ALA A 31 21.03 -10.90 3.59
C ALA A 31 20.28 -12.11 4.19
N THR A 32 19.52 -12.85 3.38
CA THR A 32 18.64 -13.93 3.87
C THR A 32 19.12 -15.34 3.54
N GLY A 33 20.12 -15.48 2.66
CA GLY A 33 20.58 -16.76 2.12
C GLY A 33 19.56 -17.47 1.21
N LYS A 34 18.46 -16.81 0.84
CA LYS A 34 17.37 -17.38 0.03
C LYS A 34 17.36 -16.76 -1.35
N VAL A 35 17.39 -17.60 -2.37
CA VAL A 35 17.21 -17.17 -3.76
C VAL A 35 15.72 -16.93 -4.00
N VAL A 36 15.35 -15.67 -4.24
CA VAL A 36 13.96 -15.26 -4.51
C VAL A 36 13.91 -14.52 -5.83
N THR A 37 12.90 -14.84 -6.65
CA THR A 37 12.71 -14.17 -7.94
C THR A 37 12.13 -12.76 -7.75
N VAL A 38 12.39 -11.86 -8.70
CA VAL A 38 11.83 -10.50 -8.71
C VAL A 38 10.30 -10.48 -8.59
N VAL A 39 9.62 -11.46 -9.20
CA VAL A 39 8.15 -11.57 -9.13
C VAL A 39 7.69 -11.86 -7.70
N GLN A 40 8.36 -12.77 -7.02
CA GLN A 40 8.07 -13.12 -5.62
C GLN A 40 8.38 -11.94 -4.68
N LEU A 41 9.49 -11.23 -4.89
CA LEU A 41 9.84 -10.02 -4.12
C LEU A 41 8.82 -8.90 -4.31
N ASN A 42 8.39 -8.67 -5.55
CA ASN A 42 7.36 -7.68 -5.83
C ASN A 42 6.03 -8.06 -5.17
N LYS A 43 5.65 -9.34 -5.20
CA LYS A 43 4.46 -9.85 -4.50
C LYS A 43 4.58 -9.68 -2.98
N LEU A 44 5.75 -9.98 -2.40
CA LEU A 44 6.03 -9.80 -0.98
C LEU A 44 5.86 -8.33 -0.57
N LEU A 45 6.50 -7.41 -1.30
CA LEU A 45 6.39 -5.97 -1.05
C LEU A 45 4.94 -5.48 -1.17
N SER A 46 4.22 -5.97 -2.18
CA SER A 46 2.82 -5.60 -2.40
C SER A 46 1.94 -6.07 -1.24
N ASN A 47 2.14 -7.29 -0.74
CA ASN A 47 1.43 -7.81 0.42
C ASN A 47 1.75 -7.03 1.69
N MET A 48 3.01 -6.65 1.90
CA MET A 48 3.43 -5.82 3.04
C MET A 48 2.70 -4.47 3.03
N LYS A 49 2.64 -3.81 1.86
CA LYS A 49 1.91 -2.54 1.69
C LYS A 49 0.42 -2.69 1.97
N SER A 50 -0.22 -3.72 1.41
CA SER A 50 -1.65 -4.00 1.63
C SER A 50 -1.96 -4.25 3.10
N ASN A 51 -1.14 -5.05 3.79
CA ASN A 51 -1.30 -5.32 5.21
C ASN A 51 -1.20 -4.04 6.05
N ILE A 52 -0.22 -3.18 5.76
CA ILE A 52 -0.06 -1.89 6.47
C ILE A 52 -1.25 -0.97 6.21
N LYS A 53 -1.75 -0.92 4.97
CA LYS A 53 -2.93 -0.14 4.63
C LYS A 53 -4.16 -0.58 5.44
N ILE A 54 -4.40 -1.88 5.53
CA ILE A 54 -5.51 -2.45 6.33
C ILE A 54 -5.35 -2.08 7.81
N LYS A 55 -4.14 -2.22 8.37
CA LYS A 55 -3.86 -1.90 9.78
C LYS A 55 -3.99 -0.41 10.10
N THR A 56 -3.68 0.46 9.12
CA THR A 56 -3.72 1.91 9.30
C THR A 56 -5.11 2.50 9.08
N ASP A 57 -6.03 1.77 8.43
CA ASP A 57 -7.40 2.23 8.26
C ASP A 57 -8.18 2.17 9.59
N LYS A 58 -7.95 3.19 10.43
CA LYS A 58 -8.52 3.39 11.76
C LYS A 58 -10.06 3.34 11.80
N LYS A 59 -10.74 3.40 10.64
CA LYS A 59 -12.20 3.40 10.53
C LYS A 59 -12.82 2.02 10.27
N GLN A 60 -12.03 0.99 9.93
CA GLN A 60 -12.57 -0.36 9.68
C GLN A 60 -12.64 -1.24 10.93
N THR A 61 -11.78 -1.04 11.92
CA THR A 61 -11.74 -1.94 13.08
C THR A 61 -12.71 -1.50 14.16
N GLY A 62 -13.98 -1.88 13.99
CA GLY A 62 -14.98 -1.83 15.06
C GLY A 62 -14.70 -2.79 16.23
N ASN A 63 -13.61 -3.57 16.19
CA ASN A 63 -13.26 -4.50 17.27
C ASN A 63 -11.73 -4.65 17.41
N LYS A 64 -11.21 -4.23 18.57
CA LYS A 64 -9.81 -4.21 19.05
C LYS A 64 -8.79 -3.35 18.26
N PRO A 65 -7.95 -2.56 18.97
CA PRO A 65 -6.88 -1.80 18.33
C PRO A 65 -5.82 -2.74 17.76
N ILE A 66 -5.60 -2.67 16.44
CA ILE A 66 -4.51 -3.41 15.80
C ILE A 66 -3.19 -2.71 16.12
N LYS A 67 -2.28 -3.40 16.82
CA LYS A 67 -0.93 -2.91 17.08
C LYS A 67 -0.03 -3.18 15.87
N MET A 68 0.55 -2.12 15.31
CA MET A 68 1.61 -2.23 14.29
C MET A 68 2.94 -2.60 14.94
N LYS A 69 3.75 -3.41 14.27
CA LYS A 69 5.13 -3.69 14.68
C LYS A 69 6.02 -2.46 14.39
N SER A 70 7.15 -2.33 15.07
CA SER A 70 8.06 -1.18 14.88
C SER A 70 8.45 -0.95 13.43
N TRP A 71 8.85 -2.02 12.71
CA TRP A 71 9.17 -1.93 11.28
C TRP A 71 7.97 -1.54 10.41
N GLU A 72 6.74 -1.88 10.81
CA GLU A 72 5.52 -1.51 10.07
C GLU A 72 5.23 -0.02 10.24
N THR A 73 5.52 0.54 11.42
CA THR A 73 5.42 1.97 11.70
C THR A 73 6.46 2.77 10.93
N GLU A 74 7.73 2.34 10.94
CA GLU A 74 8.80 2.97 10.17
C GLU A 74 8.51 2.92 8.66
N PHE A 75 8.06 1.76 8.17
CA PHE A 75 7.70 1.62 6.77
C PHE A 75 6.45 2.44 6.39
N HIS A 76 5.47 2.56 7.29
CA HIS A 76 4.33 3.45 7.09
C HIS A 76 4.77 4.92 7.04
N ASP A 77 5.63 5.35 7.96
CA ASP A 77 6.17 6.71 7.99
C ASP A 77 6.87 7.04 6.66
N PHE A 78 7.79 6.17 6.24
CA PHE A 78 8.48 6.28 4.95
C PHE A 78 7.52 6.39 3.76
N LEU A 79 6.42 5.61 3.75
CA LEU A 79 5.43 5.65 2.66
C LEU A 79 4.51 6.88 2.70
N SER A 80 4.37 7.51 3.86
CA SER A 80 3.57 8.71 4.07
C SER A 80 4.33 10.00 3.74
N GLN A 81 5.67 9.93 3.70
CA GLN A 81 6.53 11.03 3.24
C GLN A 81 6.23 11.35 1.76
N GLY A 82 5.97 12.63 1.45
CA GLY A 82 5.80 13.11 0.07
C GLY A 82 4.39 13.16 -0.50
N ASN A 83 3.34 13.31 0.34
CA ASN A 83 1.95 13.51 -0.12
C ASN A 83 1.44 12.35 -1.00
N ASN A 84 1.79 11.11 -0.63
CA ASN A 84 1.44 9.92 -1.38
C ASN A 84 -0.09 9.68 -1.36
N PRO A 85 -0.80 9.80 -2.51
CA PRO A 85 -2.27 9.75 -2.57
C PRO A 85 -2.86 8.39 -2.16
N VAL A 86 -2.03 7.35 -2.04
CA VAL A 86 -2.44 6.03 -1.56
C VAL A 86 -2.62 6.02 -0.03
N PHE A 87 -1.90 6.87 0.70
CA PHE A 87 -1.92 6.97 2.16
C PHE A 87 -2.51 8.30 2.66
N SER A 88 -2.33 9.40 1.92
CA SER A 88 -2.98 10.68 2.19
C SER A 88 -4.40 10.65 1.62
N LYS A 89 -5.41 10.76 2.49
CA LYS A 89 -6.80 10.97 2.03
C LYS A 89 -6.85 12.33 1.34
N VAL A 90 -7.22 12.35 0.06
CA VAL A 90 -7.47 13.61 -0.65
C VAL A 90 -8.63 14.33 0.05
N PRO A 91 -8.44 15.56 0.55
CA PRO A 91 -9.53 16.33 1.13
C PRO A 91 -10.67 16.45 0.11
N GLY A 92 -11.86 15.95 0.46
CA GLY A 92 -13.06 16.00 -0.40
C GLY A 92 -13.47 14.68 -1.08
N SER A 93 -12.73 13.58 -0.94
CA SER A 93 -13.22 12.28 -1.43
C SER A 93 -14.30 11.72 -0.49
N ILE A 94 -15.56 11.78 -0.91
CA ILE A 94 -16.68 11.14 -0.21
C ILE A 94 -16.57 9.63 -0.42
N SER A 95 -16.40 8.87 0.66
CA SER A 95 -16.50 7.41 0.63
C SER A 95 -17.98 7.04 0.51
N ILE A 96 -18.50 6.95 -0.70
CA ILE A 96 -19.88 6.49 -0.95
C ILE A 96 -19.88 4.97 -0.75
N GLY A 97 -20.09 4.54 0.49
CA GLY A 97 -20.56 3.19 0.78
C GLY A 97 -22.06 3.15 0.50
N THR A 98 -22.51 2.24 -0.37
CA THR A 98 -23.95 1.98 -0.54
C THR A 98 -24.49 1.38 0.75
N SER A 99 -25.17 2.19 1.56
CA SER A 99 -26.01 1.69 2.65
C SER A 99 -27.28 1.08 2.06
N SER A 100 -27.23 -0.14 1.54
CA SER A 100 -28.43 -0.92 1.33
C SER A 100 -28.80 -1.60 2.65
N ASN A 101 -29.50 -0.87 3.52
CA ASN A 101 -30.27 -1.49 4.59
C ASN A 101 -31.52 -0.66 4.89
N PRO A 102 -32.67 -0.92 4.25
CA PRO A 102 -33.95 -0.59 4.83
C PRO A 102 -34.40 -1.83 5.62
N THR A 103 -34.20 -1.83 6.94
CA THR A 103 -34.86 -2.77 7.84
C THR A 103 -35.50 -1.98 8.97
N THR A 104 -36.83 -1.93 8.88
CA THR A 104 -37.79 -1.92 9.98
C THR A 104 -37.92 -0.65 10.81
N SER A 105 -38.88 0.18 10.42
CA SER A 105 -39.60 1.06 11.35
C SER A 105 -40.70 0.24 12.03
N ALA A 106 -40.57 0.03 13.34
CA ALA A 106 -41.65 -0.40 14.21
C ALA A 106 -42.21 0.84 14.91
N THR A 107 -43.50 1.14 14.75
CA THR A 107 -44.46 1.45 15.83
C THR A 107 -45.87 1.46 15.25
#